data_AF-A0A319DQG7-F1
#
_entry.id   AF-A0A319DQG7-F1
#
_cell.length_a   1.000
_cell.length_b   1.000
_cell.length_c   1.000
_cell.angle_alpha   90.00
_cell.angle_beta   90.00
_cell.angle_gamma   90.00
#
_symmetry.space_group_name_H-M   'P 1'
#
loop_
_entity.id
_entity.type
_entity.pdbx_description
1 polymer ?
#
loop_
_entity_poly.entity_id
_entity_poly.type
_entity_poly.pdbx_seq_one_letter_code
_entity_poly.pdbx_strand_id
1 'polypeptide(L)'
;MSAKQTYRSLLRELPRRTLSTPTPLQQRIRELYQRPTTGTTGKAGSAGAAEEEDGVAQRRSAEAAQFAKYAAAQRTYAELVERYNPGMTLEEAERIRLTARRVGWDLPVESEGGKN
;
A
#
# COMPACT_ATOMS: atom_id res chain seq x y z
N MET A 1 -3.37 -16.76 -11.82
CA MET A 1 -2.10 -16.05 -12.08
C MET A 1 -0.95 -16.96 -11.68
N SER A 2 0.19 -16.91 -12.38
CA SER A 2 1.39 -17.63 -11.95
C SER A 2 2.02 -16.96 -10.71
N ALA A 3 2.62 -17.73 -9.79
CA ALA A 3 3.34 -17.21 -8.62
C ALA A 3 4.42 -16.17 -8.98
N LYS A 4 5.05 -16.31 -10.16
CA LYS A 4 6.03 -15.32 -10.65
C LYS A 4 5.38 -13.99 -11.05
N GLN A 5 4.15 -14.03 -11.57
CA GLN A 5 3.43 -12.82 -11.96
C GLN A 5 2.95 -12.05 -10.73
N THR A 6 2.39 -12.73 -9.74
CA THR A 6 1.93 -12.12 -8.48
C THR A 6 3.08 -11.52 -7.68
N TYR A 7 4.22 -12.22 -7.62
CA TYR A 7 5.46 -11.69 -7.03
C TYR A 7 5.88 -10.37 -7.70
N ARG A 8 5.92 -10.33 -9.04
CA ARG A 8 6.34 -9.13 -9.79
C ARG A 8 5.35 -7.99 -9.68
N SER A 9 4.03 -8.25 -9.66
CA SER A 9 3.05 -7.20 -9.44
C SER A 9 3.21 -6.59 -8.04
N LEU A 10 3.38 -7.43 -7.01
CA LEU A 10 3.57 -6.96 -5.64
C LEU A 10 4.84 -6.12 -5.46
N LEU A 11 5.95 -6.50 -6.11
CA LEU A 11 7.19 -5.71 -6.06
C LEU A 11 7.10 -4.35 -6.76
N ARG A 12 6.19 -4.17 -7.73
CA ARG A 12 5.99 -2.87 -8.41
C ARG A 12 5.19 -1.89 -7.56
N GLU A 13 4.41 -2.39 -6.61
CA GLU A 13 3.67 -1.58 -5.65
C GLU A 13 4.54 -1.07 -4.51
N LEU A 14 5.70 -1.70 -4.27
CA LEU A 14 6.67 -1.19 -3.32
C LEU A 14 7.34 0.09 -3.86
N PRO A 15 7.68 1.05 -2.97
CA PRO A 15 8.44 2.24 -3.36
C PRO A 15 9.73 1.85 -4.08
N ARG A 16 9.93 2.40 -5.29
CA ARG A 16 11.18 2.20 -6.04
C ARG A 16 12.31 2.88 -5.28
N ARG A 17 13.39 2.15 -5.02
CA ARG A 17 14.60 2.67 -4.38
C ARG A 17 15.79 2.41 -5.30
N THR A 18 16.69 3.37 -5.39
CA THR A 18 17.94 3.27 -6.18
C THR A 18 19.05 2.58 -5.39
N LEU A 19 18.71 1.52 -4.65
CA LEU A 19 19.68 0.76 -3.86
C LEU A 19 20.26 -0.37 -4.70
N SER A 20 21.58 -0.54 -4.64
CA SER A 20 22.27 -1.66 -5.29
C SER A 20 21.94 -3.01 -4.64
N THR A 21 21.50 -3.01 -3.38
CA THR A 21 21.17 -4.22 -2.62
C THR A 21 19.66 -4.29 -2.35
N PRO A 22 19.05 -5.49 -2.45
CA PRO A 22 17.63 -5.67 -2.15
C PRO A 22 17.37 -5.42 -0.66
N THR A 23 16.24 -4.80 -0.34
CA THR A 23 15.90 -4.51 1.06
C THR A 23 15.58 -5.79 1.83
N PRO A 24 15.71 -5.81 3.18
CA PRO A 24 15.33 -6.97 3.99
C PRO A 24 13.88 -7.42 3.74
N LEU A 25 12.97 -6.47 3.49
CA LEU A 25 11.59 -6.76 3.13
C LEU A 25 11.46 -7.46 1.76
N GLN A 26 12.23 -7.02 0.75
CA GLN A 26 12.24 -7.69 -0.56
C GLN A 26 12.81 -9.11 -0.47
N GLN A 27 13.84 -9.32 0.37
CA GLN A 27 14.40 -10.65 0.66
C GLN A 27 13.35 -11.54 1.34
N ARG A 28 12.66 -11.04 2.37
CA ARG A 28 11.59 -11.78 3.05
C ARG A 28 10.43 -12.15 2.12
N ILE A 29 9.99 -11.22 1.27
CA ILE A 29 8.96 -11.52 0.25
C ILE A 29 9.48 -12.57 -0.73
N ARG A 30 10.73 -12.45 -1.17
CA ARG A 30 11.35 -13.45 -2.04
C ARG A 30 11.36 -14.82 -1.38
N GLU A 31 11.74 -14.94 -0.12
CA GLU A 31 11.72 -16.20 0.64
C GLU A 31 10.32 -16.82 0.72
N LEU A 32 9.29 -16.00 0.96
CA LEU A 32 7.89 -16.46 1.01
C LEU A 32 7.42 -17.09 -0.31
N TYR A 33 7.92 -16.59 -1.45
CA TYR A 33 7.61 -17.11 -2.77
C TYR A 33 8.60 -18.19 -3.25
N GLN A 34 9.81 -18.22 -2.68
CA GLN A 34 10.84 -19.19 -2.99
C GLN A 34 10.66 -20.50 -2.24
N ARG A 35 10.00 -20.51 -1.07
CA ARG A 35 9.71 -21.73 -0.31
C ARG A 35 9.04 -22.73 -1.25
N PRO A 36 9.80 -23.70 -1.77
CA PRO A 36 9.24 -24.67 -2.66
C PRO A 36 8.41 -25.60 -1.78
N THR A 37 7.31 -26.05 -2.32
CA THR A 37 6.75 -27.36 -2.04
C THR A 37 7.83 -28.42 -2.31
N THR A 38 8.82 -28.57 -1.42
CA THR A 38 9.82 -29.64 -1.51
C THR A 38 9.17 -30.95 -1.09
N GLY A 39 8.27 -31.45 -1.93
CA GLY A 39 7.83 -32.83 -2.03
C GLY A 39 8.38 -33.42 -3.34
N THR A 40 9.70 -33.55 -3.44
CA THR A 40 10.43 -34.25 -4.52
C THR A 40 11.90 -34.05 -4.17
N THR A 41 12.53 -34.92 -3.38
CA THR A 41 13.26 -36.08 -3.90
C THR A 41 13.45 -37.22 -2.88
N GLY A 42 12.65 -37.34 -1.81
CA GLY A 42 12.90 -38.45 -0.89
C GLY A 42 11.99 -38.63 0.31
N LYS A 43 10.66 -38.75 0.12
CA LYS A 43 9.85 -39.61 1.00
C LYS A 43 8.48 -39.88 0.38
N ALA A 44 8.28 -41.11 -0.05
CA ALA A 44 6.98 -41.64 -0.47
C ALA A 44 6.07 -41.83 0.77
N GLY A 45 5.55 -40.74 1.32
CA GLY A 45 4.65 -40.79 2.47
C GLY A 45 3.74 -39.56 2.58
N SER A 46 2.44 -39.79 2.42
CA SER A 46 1.30 -38.86 2.55
C SER A 46 0.91 -38.03 1.30
N ALA A 47 0.07 -38.62 0.45
CA ALA A 47 -0.59 -37.93 -0.66
C ALA A 47 -1.62 -36.87 -0.20
N GLY A 48 -2.22 -37.03 0.99
CA GLY A 48 -3.23 -36.10 1.50
C GLY A 48 -2.72 -34.75 2.03
N ALA A 49 -1.46 -34.68 2.49
CA ALA A 49 -0.89 -33.43 3.03
C ALA A 49 -0.42 -32.46 1.93
N ALA A 50 -0.08 -32.99 0.74
CA ALA A 50 0.36 -32.18 -0.39
C ALA A 50 -0.77 -31.34 -0.98
N GLU A 51 -1.99 -31.88 -1.06
CA GLU A 51 -3.16 -31.17 -1.61
C GLU A 51 -3.61 -30.01 -0.71
N GLU A 52 -3.51 -30.15 0.61
CA GLU A 52 -3.81 -29.04 1.54
C GLU A 52 -2.77 -27.92 1.47
N GLU A 53 -1.48 -28.27 1.39
CA GLU A 53 -0.37 -27.31 1.25
C GLU A 53 -0.48 -26.52 -0.08
N ASP A 54 -0.81 -27.19 -1.18
CA ASP A 54 -1.06 -26.54 -2.47
C ASP A 54 -2.26 -25.58 -2.40
N GLY A 55 -3.34 -25.98 -1.72
CA GLY A 55 -4.50 -25.12 -1.46
C GLY A 55 -4.17 -23.89 -0.62
N VAL A 56 -3.26 -24.00 0.36
CA VAL A 56 -2.77 -22.87 1.16
C VAL A 56 -1.88 -21.94 0.34
N ALA A 57 -0.96 -22.48 -0.46
CA ALA A 57 -0.10 -21.71 -1.34
C ALA A 57 -0.91 -20.90 -2.37
N GLN A 58 -1.94 -21.54 -2.95
CA GLN A 58 -2.84 -20.88 -3.90
C GLN A 58 -3.62 -19.74 -3.23
N ARG A 59 -4.16 -19.95 -2.02
CA ARG A 59 -4.85 -18.89 -1.24
C ARG A 59 -3.94 -17.70 -0.96
N ARG A 60 -2.73 -17.94 -0.47
CA ARG A 60 -1.72 -16.88 -0.25
C ARG A 60 -1.39 -16.10 -1.52
N SER A 61 -1.30 -16.80 -2.66
CA SER A 61 -1.06 -16.15 -3.95
C SER A 61 -2.22 -15.25 -4.39
N ALA A 62 -3.46 -15.66 -4.10
CA ALA A 62 -4.67 -14.89 -4.39
C ALA A 62 -4.78 -13.65 -3.50
N GLU A 63 -4.51 -13.79 -2.20
CA GLU A 63 -4.43 -12.67 -1.25
C GLU A 63 -3.39 -11.64 -1.67
N ALA A 64 -2.19 -12.09 -2.05
CA ALA A 64 -1.14 -11.20 -2.54
C ALA A 64 -1.54 -10.47 -3.82
N ALA A 65 -2.26 -11.14 -4.73
CA ALA A 65 -2.79 -10.51 -5.94
C ALA A 65 -3.86 -9.46 -5.62
N GLN A 66 -4.72 -9.72 -4.64
CA GLN A 66 -5.71 -8.75 -4.15
C GLN A 66 -5.03 -7.54 -3.53
N PHE A 67 -4.00 -7.75 -2.71
CA PHE A 67 -3.21 -6.67 -2.12
C PHE A 67 -2.54 -5.79 -3.18
N ALA A 68 -1.93 -6.39 -4.22
CA ALA A 68 -1.32 -5.63 -5.30
C ALA A 68 -2.33 -4.73 -6.03
N LYS A 69 -3.56 -5.22 -6.26
CA LYS A 69 -4.66 -4.40 -6.83
C LYS A 69 -5.07 -3.26 -5.91
N TYR A 70 -5.19 -3.54 -4.61
CA TYR A 70 -5.53 -2.53 -3.62
C TYR A 70 -4.47 -1.42 -3.54
N ALA A 71 -3.18 -1.77 -3.54
CA ALA A 71 -2.10 -0.79 -3.51
C ALA A 71 -2.08 0.10 -4.77
N ALA A 72 -2.33 -0.48 -5.95
CA ALA A 72 -2.48 0.30 -7.18
C ALA A 72 -3.68 1.26 -7.11
N ALA A 73 -4.81 0.80 -6.59
CA ALA A 73 -6.00 1.63 -6.39
C ALA A 73 -5.77 2.76 -5.38
N GLN A 74 -4.97 2.53 -4.32
CA GLN A 74 -4.63 3.56 -3.34
C GLN A 74 -3.82 4.71 -3.94
N ARG A 75 -2.90 4.42 -4.88
CA ARG A 75 -2.17 5.47 -5.61
C ARG A 75 -3.13 6.32 -6.43
N THR A 76 -4.01 5.70 -7.20
CA THR A 76 -5.01 6.43 -7.99
C THR A 76 -5.98 7.22 -7.12
N TYR A 77 -6.33 6.68 -5.95
CA TYR A 77 -7.18 7.37 -4.99
C TYR A 77 -6.50 8.61 -4.45
N ALA A 78 -5.24 8.51 -4.01
CA ALA A 78 -4.47 9.66 -3.53
C ALA A 78 -4.39 10.77 -4.59
N GLU A 79 -4.07 10.42 -5.85
CA GLU A 79 -4.04 11.38 -6.97
C GLU A 79 -5.39 12.06 -7.22
N LEU A 80 -6.48 11.30 -7.18
CA LEU A 80 -7.84 11.83 -7.36
C LEU A 80 -8.23 12.77 -6.21
N VAL A 81 -7.89 12.39 -4.99
CA VAL A 81 -8.16 13.18 -3.79
C VAL A 81 -7.44 14.52 -3.86
N GLU A 82 -6.15 14.53 -4.20
CA GLU A 82 -5.38 15.77 -4.35
C GLU A 82 -5.95 16.68 -5.43
N ARG A 83 -6.44 16.11 -6.54
CA ARG A 83 -6.97 16.89 -7.67
C ARG A 83 -8.35 17.48 -7.41
N TYR A 84 -9.25 16.70 -6.82
CA TYR A 84 -10.65 17.09 -6.65
C TYR A 84 -10.96 17.66 -5.27
N ASN A 85 -10.05 17.52 -4.30
CA ASN A 85 -10.16 18.15 -2.99
C ASN A 85 -8.92 19.01 -2.64
N PRO A 86 -8.56 20.01 -3.47
CA PRO A 86 -7.48 20.93 -3.20
C PRO A 86 -7.91 21.90 -2.08
N GLY A 87 -7.75 21.48 -0.84
CA GLY A 87 -8.25 22.21 0.32
C GLY A 87 -8.62 21.34 1.51
N MET A 88 -8.58 20.01 1.38
CA MET A 88 -8.84 19.12 2.51
C MET A 88 -7.89 19.33 3.70
N THR A 89 -6.63 19.69 3.40
CA THR A 89 -5.61 19.94 4.42
C THR A 89 -5.65 21.36 4.99
N LEU A 90 -6.44 22.26 4.38
CA LEU A 90 -6.61 23.64 4.83
C LEU A 90 -7.66 23.69 5.93
N GLU A 91 -7.25 24.11 7.13
CA GLU A 91 -8.17 24.39 8.22
C GLU A 91 -9.12 25.53 7.84
N GLU A 92 -10.34 25.51 8.38
CA GLU A 92 -11.37 26.53 8.09
C GLU A 92 -10.86 27.95 8.38
N ALA A 93 -10.17 28.14 9.51
CA ALA A 93 -9.59 29.44 9.88
C ALA A 93 -8.58 29.96 8.85
N GLU A 94 -7.73 29.07 8.30
CA GLU A 94 -6.76 29.43 7.26
C GLU A 94 -7.46 29.77 5.95
N ARG A 95 -8.52 29.04 5.60
CA ARG A 95 -9.35 29.33 4.43
C ARG A 95 -10.00 30.72 4.52
N ILE A 96 -10.59 31.05 5.67
CA ILE A 96 -11.20 32.38 5.92
C ILE A 96 -10.15 33.48 5.83
N ARG A 97 -8.94 33.27 6.37
CA ARG A 97 -7.85 34.25 6.27
C ARG A 97 -7.41 34.48 4.82
N LEU A 98 -7.27 33.41 4.02
CA LEU A 98 -6.85 33.51 2.63
C LEU A 98 -7.93 34.17 1.75
N THR A 99 -9.21 33.90 2.00
CA THR A 99 -10.31 34.58 1.30
C THR A 99 -10.44 36.05 1.71
N ALA A 100 -10.24 36.38 2.99
CA ALA A 100 -10.20 37.77 3.47
C ALA A 100 -9.05 38.55 2.81
N ARG A 101 -7.83 37.99 2.78
CA ARG A 101 -6.69 38.63 2.11
C ARG A 101 -6.91 38.84 0.62
N ARG A 102 -7.60 37.93 -0.04
CA ARG A 102 -7.96 38.06 -1.47
C ARG A 102 -8.81 39.31 -1.75
N VAL A 103 -9.61 39.77 -0.79
CA VAL A 103 -10.42 41.00 -0.90
C VAL A 103 -9.75 42.22 -0.27
N GLY A 104 -8.47 42.11 0.12
CA GLY A 104 -7.72 43.19 0.75
C GLY A 104 -8.07 43.41 2.22
N TRP A 105 -8.66 42.41 2.88
CA TRP A 105 -9.05 42.48 4.28
C TRP A 105 -8.17 41.54 5.12
N ASP A 106 -7.52 42.06 6.17
CA ASP A 106 -6.80 41.21 7.12
C ASP A 106 -7.71 40.84 8.29
N LEU A 107 -7.92 39.53 8.46
CA LEU A 107 -8.74 38.99 9.54
C LEU A 107 -8.01 39.15 10.89
N PRO A 108 -8.66 39.68 11.93
CA PRO A 108 -8.08 39.77 13.27
C PRO A 108 -7.63 38.40 13.77
N VAL A 109 -6.57 38.35 14.56
CA VAL A 109 -6.19 37.12 15.28
C VAL A 109 -7.31 36.83 16.27
N GLU A 110 -7.98 35.69 16.12
CA GLU A 110 -8.96 35.24 17.10
C GLU A 110 -8.23 35.06 18.44
N SER A 111 -8.54 35.91 19.42
CA SER A 111 -8.08 35.69 20.79
C SER A 111 -8.78 34.43 21.28
N GLU A 112 -8.03 33.35 21.56
CA GLU A 112 -8.60 32.17 22.19
C GLU A 112 -9.30 32.59 23.51
N GLY A 113 -10.63 32.54 23.53
CA GLY A 113 -11.43 32.56 24.74
C GLY A 113 -11.33 33.83 25.59
N GLY A 114 -11.86 34.95 25.11
CA GLY A 114 -12.37 35.99 26.00
C GLY A 114 -13.62 35.50 26.74
N LYS A 115 -13.45 34.82 27.88
CA LYS A 115 -14.51 34.68 28.89
C LYS A 115 -14.32 35.77 29.94
N ASN A 116 -15.20 36.77 29.89
CA ASN A 116 -15.74 37.42 31.08
C ASN A 116 -16.66 36.44 31.83
#